data_AF-A0A5E4CFE1-F1
#
_entry.id   AF-A0A5E4CFE1-F1
#
_cell.length_a   1.000
_cell.length_b   1.000
_cell.length_c   1.000
_cell.angle_alpha   90.00
_cell.angle_beta   90.00
_cell.angle_gamma   90.00
#
_symmetry.space_group_name_H-M   'P 1'
#
loop_
_entity.id
_entity.type
_entity.pdbx_description
1 polymer ?
#
loop_
_entity_poly.entity_id
_entity_poly.type
_entity_poly.pdbx_seq_one_letter_code
_entity_poly.pdbx_strand_id
1 'polypeptide(L)'
;MAHPGVWMLVAGFLLALSPGRAAGALRTSRRPARPRGCADRPEELLEQLYGRLAAGVLSAFHHTLQLGPREQARNASCPAGGRPADRRFRPPTNLRSVSPWAYRISYDPARFPRYLPEAYCLCRGCLTGLFGEEDFHFRSTPVYMPAVILRRTSACAGGRSVYMEDYVTIPVGCTCVPEQEKDTDSINSSIDKQGVKLLLGPNGKPSSP
;
A
#
# COMPACT_ATOMS: atom_id res chain seq x y z
N MET A 1 66.72 -46.79 -72.43
CA MET A 1 67.02 -45.81 -71.35
C MET A 1 66.15 -46.20 -70.17
N ALA A 2 66.72 -47.02 -69.28
CA ALA A 2 67.30 -46.66 -67.97
C ALA A 2 66.26 -47.02 -66.88
N HIS A 3 66.34 -48.24 -66.35
CA HIS A 3 67.11 -48.71 -65.18
C HIS A 3 66.27 -48.67 -63.88
N PRO A 4 66.18 -49.80 -63.16
CA PRO A 4 65.46 -49.93 -61.90
C PRO A 4 66.37 -49.69 -60.68
N GLY A 5 65.74 -49.55 -59.50
CA GLY A 5 66.37 -49.75 -58.19
C GLY A 5 66.52 -48.48 -57.37
N VAL A 6 66.16 -48.53 -56.09
CA VAL A 6 67.09 -48.78 -54.99
C VAL A 6 66.33 -48.68 -53.65
N TRP A 7 66.68 -49.62 -52.76
CA TRP A 7 66.29 -49.78 -51.37
C TRP A 7 66.77 -48.65 -50.45
N MET A 8 66.47 -48.82 -49.15
CA MET A 8 67.11 -48.21 -47.95
C MET A 8 66.28 -47.08 -47.33
N LEU A 9 66.07 -46.96 -46.01
CA LEU A 9 66.52 -47.71 -44.83
C LEU A 9 65.64 -47.25 -43.64
N VAL A 10 65.52 -48.12 -42.66
CA VAL A 10 64.98 -47.85 -41.32
C VAL A 10 65.88 -46.87 -40.56
N ALA A 11 65.30 -45.89 -39.87
CA ALA A 11 65.93 -45.22 -38.73
C ALA A 11 64.84 -44.81 -37.73
N GLY A 12 64.71 -45.59 -36.66
CA GLY A 12 64.01 -45.17 -35.46
C GLY A 12 64.84 -44.14 -34.71
N PHE A 13 64.17 -43.14 -34.15
CA PHE A 13 64.70 -42.38 -33.02
C PHE A 13 63.63 -42.30 -31.94
N LEU A 14 63.89 -43.03 -30.85
CA LEU A 14 63.18 -42.95 -29.59
C LEU A 14 63.51 -41.60 -28.95
N LEU A 15 62.49 -40.77 -28.71
CA LEU A 15 62.55 -39.79 -27.63
C LEU A 15 61.41 -40.06 -26.67
N ALA A 16 61.83 -40.57 -25.52
CA ALA A 16 61.04 -40.78 -24.33
C ALA A 16 60.52 -39.46 -23.79
N LEU A 17 59.24 -39.43 -23.42
CA LEU A 17 58.69 -38.52 -22.41
C LEU A 17 57.61 -39.28 -21.63
N SER A 18 58.04 -39.87 -20.52
CA SER A 18 57.17 -40.26 -19.41
C SER A 18 57.01 -39.06 -18.45
N PRO A 19 56.23 -39.14 -17.36
CA PRO A 19 54.82 -38.78 -17.33
C PRO A 19 54.50 -37.68 -16.30
N GLY A 20 53.29 -37.12 -16.38
CA GLY A 20 52.56 -36.68 -15.20
C GLY A 20 52.81 -35.26 -14.69
N ARG A 21 51.82 -34.39 -14.90
CA ARG A 21 51.36 -33.51 -13.83
C ARG A 21 49.84 -33.37 -13.92
N ALA A 22 49.17 -34.12 -13.05
CA ALA A 22 47.75 -34.01 -12.83
C ALA A 22 47.41 -32.68 -12.15
N ALA A 23 46.20 -32.22 -12.47
CA ALA A 23 45.30 -31.49 -11.60
C ALA A 23 45.75 -30.10 -11.10
N GLY A 24 45.39 -29.10 -11.90
CA GLY A 24 45.09 -27.75 -11.43
C GLY A 24 43.78 -27.26 -12.05
N ALA A 25 42.70 -28.04 -11.99
CA ALA A 25 41.38 -27.52 -12.32
C ALA A 25 41.05 -26.44 -11.28
N LEU A 26 41.14 -25.18 -11.69
CA LEU A 26 40.60 -24.05 -10.95
C LEU A 26 39.12 -24.38 -10.71
N ARG A 27 38.82 -24.86 -9.50
CA ARG A 27 37.45 -24.93 -9.00
C ARG A 27 36.98 -23.49 -8.90
N THR A 28 36.43 -22.97 -9.99
CA THR A 28 35.50 -21.87 -9.92
C THR A 28 34.38 -22.38 -9.02
N SER A 29 34.43 -21.95 -7.76
CA SER A 29 33.32 -22.11 -6.84
C SER A 29 32.14 -21.40 -7.49
N ARG A 30 31.35 -22.15 -8.27
CA ARG A 30 30.02 -21.72 -8.69
C ARG A 30 29.23 -21.64 -7.40
N ARG A 31 29.26 -20.46 -6.77
CA ARG A 31 28.25 -20.08 -5.79
C ARG A 31 26.90 -20.45 -6.41
N PRO A 32 26.05 -21.23 -5.73
CA PRO A 32 24.73 -21.51 -6.26
C PRO A 32 24.09 -20.17 -6.60
N ALA A 33 23.77 -19.97 -7.88
CA ALA A 33 23.10 -18.77 -8.31
C ALA A 33 21.81 -18.71 -7.49
N ARG A 34 21.70 -17.70 -6.62
CA ARG A 34 20.43 -17.39 -5.95
C ARG A 34 19.35 -17.44 -7.03
N PRO A 35 18.21 -18.11 -6.80
CA PRO A 35 17.12 -18.10 -7.76
C PRO A 35 16.86 -16.63 -8.09
N ARG A 36 17.10 -16.25 -9.35
CA ARG A 36 16.89 -14.89 -9.81
C ARG A 36 15.41 -14.64 -9.63
N GLY A 37 15.07 -13.74 -8.70
CA GLY A 37 13.70 -13.27 -8.56
C GLY A 37 13.21 -12.73 -9.91
N CYS A 38 11.91 -12.77 -10.10
CA CYS A 38 11.31 -12.31 -11.34
C CYS A 38 11.48 -10.80 -11.46
N ALA A 39 11.82 -10.34 -12.66
CA ALA A 39 11.95 -8.91 -12.90
C ALA A 39 10.56 -8.28 -12.92
N ASP A 40 10.45 -7.04 -12.43
CA ASP A 40 9.21 -6.28 -12.60
C ASP A 40 8.93 -6.05 -14.09
N ARG A 41 7.64 -5.91 -14.43
CA ARG A 41 7.21 -5.50 -15.76
C ARG A 41 7.67 -4.05 -16.02
N PRO A 42 7.97 -3.67 -17.28
CA PRO A 42 8.20 -2.27 -17.63
C PRO A 42 7.03 -1.40 -17.18
N GLU A 43 7.32 -0.21 -16.66
CA GLU A 43 6.31 0.66 -16.05
C GLU A 43 5.29 1.16 -17.07
N GLU A 44 5.71 1.39 -18.31
CA GLU A 44 4.86 1.82 -19.43
C GLU A 44 3.77 0.79 -19.74
N LEU A 45 4.08 -0.50 -19.57
CA LEU A 45 3.10 -1.57 -19.77
C LEU A 45 2.10 -1.64 -18.60
N LEU A 46 2.57 -1.38 -17.38
CA LEU A 46 1.69 -1.31 -16.21
C LEU A 46 0.77 -0.09 -16.30
N GLU A 47 1.28 1.05 -16.75
CA GLU A 47 0.49 2.25 -17.05
C GLU A 47 -0.59 1.98 -18.09
N GLN A 48 -0.26 1.27 -19.17
CA GLN A 48 -1.23 0.90 -20.20
C GLN A 48 -2.32 -0.05 -19.67
N LEU A 49 -1.95 -1.04 -18.86
CA LEU A 49 -2.91 -1.97 -18.23
C LEU A 49 -3.82 -1.23 -17.26
N TYR A 50 -3.22 -0.42 -16.39
CA TYR A 50 -3.93 0.38 -15.40
C TYR A 50 -4.85 1.41 -16.06
N GLY A 51 -4.39 2.11 -17.09
CA GLY A 51 -5.18 3.13 -17.80
C GLY A 51 -6.46 2.57 -18.42
N ARG A 52 -6.46 1.30 -18.84
CA ARG A 52 -7.67 0.60 -19.31
C ARG A 52 -8.65 0.30 -18.19
N LEU A 53 -8.15 -0.07 -17.01
CA LEU A 53 -8.97 -0.41 -15.83
C LEU A 53 -9.51 0.83 -15.11
N ALA A 54 -8.69 1.88 -15.02
CA ALA A 54 -8.97 3.10 -14.29
C ALA A 54 -9.75 4.14 -15.13
N ALA A 55 -10.00 3.86 -16.41
CA ALA A 55 -10.80 4.69 -17.30
C ALA A 55 -12.20 4.91 -16.70
N GLY A 56 -12.49 6.15 -16.30
CA GLY A 56 -13.77 6.56 -15.72
C GLY A 56 -13.78 6.79 -14.21
N VAL A 57 -12.83 6.23 -13.43
CA VAL A 57 -12.86 6.29 -11.95
C VAL A 57 -11.76 7.16 -11.34
N LEU A 58 -10.60 7.32 -12.02
CA LEU A 58 -9.44 8.02 -11.45
C LEU A 58 -8.99 9.30 -12.17
N SER A 59 -9.72 9.79 -13.17
CA SER A 59 -9.41 11.09 -13.78
C SER A 59 -9.46 12.25 -12.75
N ALA A 60 -10.20 12.08 -11.65
CA ALA A 60 -10.28 13.05 -10.56
C ALA A 60 -9.01 13.12 -9.67
N PHE A 61 -8.18 12.06 -9.62
CA PHE A 61 -7.00 11.99 -8.74
C PHE A 61 -5.71 12.47 -9.38
N HIS A 62 -5.70 12.69 -10.69
CA HIS A 62 -4.49 13.08 -11.39
C HIS A 62 -3.94 14.44 -10.89
N HIS A 63 -4.83 15.35 -10.48
CA HIS A 63 -4.44 16.63 -9.88
C HIS A 63 -3.93 16.52 -8.43
N THR A 64 -4.35 15.51 -7.67
CA THR A 64 -3.81 15.26 -6.32
C THR A 64 -2.39 14.68 -6.35
N LEU A 65 -2.01 14.00 -7.43
CA LEU A 65 -0.63 13.54 -7.65
C LEU A 65 0.32 14.69 -8.05
N GLN A 66 -0.21 15.85 -8.44
CA GLN A 66 0.55 17.07 -8.76
C GLN A 66 0.86 17.91 -7.51
N LEU A 67 0.43 17.48 -6.32
CA LEU A 67 0.77 18.14 -5.06
C LEU A 67 2.27 17.97 -4.75
N GLY A 68 3.11 18.85 -5.29
CA GLY A 68 4.33 19.25 -4.60
C GLY A 68 3.99 20.23 -3.48
N PRO A 69 4.77 20.36 -2.39
CA PRO A 69 5.94 19.61 -1.91
C PRO A 69 5.57 18.62 -0.78
N ARG A 70 6.24 17.45 -0.74
CA ARG A 70 6.10 16.36 0.27
C ARG A 70 6.28 16.81 1.74
N GLU A 71 6.77 18.03 1.97
CA GLU A 71 7.03 18.59 3.30
C GLU A 71 5.83 19.36 3.88
N GLN A 72 4.97 19.94 3.04
CA GLN A 72 3.83 20.75 3.52
C GLN A 72 2.72 19.89 4.15
N ALA A 73 2.56 18.65 3.70
CA ALA A 73 1.54 17.74 4.24
C ALA A 73 1.94 17.17 5.61
N ARG A 74 3.21 16.77 5.80
CA ARG A 74 3.64 16.08 7.03
C ARG A 74 3.47 16.92 8.31
N ASN A 75 3.41 18.24 8.18
CA ASN A 75 3.28 19.18 9.30
C ASN A 75 1.96 19.97 9.27
N ALA A 76 0.98 19.56 8.46
CA ALA A 76 -0.32 20.22 8.44
C ALA A 76 -1.08 19.89 9.74
N SER A 77 -1.40 20.92 10.52
CA SER A 77 -2.25 20.84 11.71
C SER A 77 -3.65 21.36 11.41
N CYS A 78 -4.61 21.08 12.30
CA CYS A 78 -5.93 21.71 12.25
C CYS A 78 -5.77 23.24 12.26
N PRO A 79 -6.33 23.99 11.28
CA PRO A 79 -6.22 25.44 11.22
C PRO A 79 -7.25 26.17 12.11
N ALA A 80 -7.69 25.54 13.22
CA ALA A 80 -8.68 26.10 14.13
C ALA A 80 -8.22 27.44 14.71
N GLY A 81 -9.11 28.43 14.69
CA GLY A 81 -8.81 29.79 15.18
C GLY A 81 -7.68 30.50 14.43
N GLY A 82 -7.30 30.00 13.25
CA GLY A 82 -6.18 30.48 12.46
C GLY A 82 -6.37 31.91 11.95
N ARG A 83 -5.31 32.72 12.06
CA ARG A 83 -5.26 34.11 11.55
C ARG A 83 -5.64 34.16 10.07
N PRO A 84 -6.26 35.27 9.61
CA PRO A 84 -6.62 35.44 8.22
C PRO A 84 -5.39 35.22 7.33
N ALA A 85 -5.51 34.28 6.39
CA ALA A 85 -4.50 34.05 5.38
C ALA A 85 -4.14 35.38 4.72
N ASP A 86 -2.86 35.59 4.38
CA ASP A 86 -2.46 36.72 3.53
C ASP A 86 -3.43 36.76 2.34
N ARG A 87 -4.12 37.88 2.13
CA ARG A 87 -5.19 38.04 1.12
C ARG A 87 -4.75 37.67 -0.29
N ARG A 88 -3.44 37.52 -0.52
CA ARG A 88 -2.82 37.08 -1.77
C ARG A 88 -2.79 35.56 -1.97
N PHE A 89 -2.88 34.75 -0.92
CA PHE A 89 -2.87 33.29 -1.02
C PHE A 89 -4.29 32.73 -0.89
N ARG A 90 -4.83 32.16 -1.96
CA ARG A 90 -6.07 31.39 -1.92
C ARG A 90 -5.72 29.92 -1.67
N PRO A 91 -5.94 29.40 -0.45
CA PRO A 91 -5.67 28.00 -0.17
C PRO A 91 -6.53 27.07 -1.04
N PRO A 92 -6.04 25.86 -1.36
CA PRO A 92 -6.81 24.87 -2.10
C PRO A 92 -8.04 24.40 -1.32
N THR A 93 -9.01 23.80 -2.01
CA THR A 93 -10.31 23.38 -1.44
C THR A 93 -10.17 22.52 -0.18
N ASN A 94 -9.19 21.61 -0.15
CA ASN A 94 -8.97 20.72 1.00
C ASN A 94 -8.60 21.47 2.29
N LEU A 95 -8.00 22.66 2.21
CA LEU A 95 -7.69 23.51 3.37
C LEU A 95 -8.79 24.54 3.67
N ARG A 96 -9.72 24.76 2.75
CA ARG A 96 -10.89 25.67 2.90
C ARG A 96 -12.15 24.97 3.37
N SER A 97 -12.15 23.64 3.41
CA SER A 97 -13.27 22.83 3.88
C SER A 97 -13.51 23.05 5.38
N VAL A 98 -14.78 22.91 5.80
CA VAL A 98 -15.15 22.84 7.23
C VAL A 98 -14.56 21.62 7.92
N SER A 99 -14.24 20.57 7.17
CA SER A 99 -13.53 19.38 7.62
C SER A 99 -12.24 19.27 6.81
N PRO A 100 -11.19 20.05 7.12
CA PRO A 100 -10.00 20.15 6.29
C PRO A 100 -9.18 18.86 6.30
N TRP A 101 -8.51 18.58 5.18
CA TRP A 101 -7.68 17.38 5.02
C TRP A 101 -6.36 17.67 4.31
N ALA A 102 -5.37 16.82 4.57
CA ALA A 102 -4.14 16.73 3.82
C ALA A 102 -3.95 15.31 3.27
N TYR A 103 -2.96 15.13 2.41
CA TYR A 103 -2.65 13.84 1.80
C TYR A 103 -1.32 13.31 2.31
N ARG A 104 -1.29 12.03 2.65
CA ARG A 104 -0.05 11.27 2.82
C ARG A 104 0.12 10.35 1.62
N ILE A 105 1.37 10.13 1.21
CA ILE A 105 1.67 9.23 0.10
C ILE A 105 2.02 7.85 0.66
N SER A 106 1.18 6.88 0.36
CA SER A 106 1.39 5.46 0.63
C SER A 106 2.26 4.86 -0.48
N TYR A 107 3.38 4.25 -0.12
CA TYR A 107 4.28 3.57 -1.05
C TYR A 107 4.21 2.06 -0.88
N ASP A 108 3.93 1.35 -1.97
CA ASP A 108 3.95 -0.12 -2.01
C ASP A 108 4.69 -0.57 -3.28
N PRO A 109 5.88 -1.21 -3.16
CA PRO A 109 6.65 -1.69 -4.31
C PRO A 109 5.99 -2.90 -5.01
N ALA A 110 5.01 -3.55 -4.40
CA ALA A 110 4.26 -4.67 -4.98
C ALA A 110 2.95 -4.22 -5.63
N ARG A 111 2.74 -2.91 -5.81
CA ARG A 111 1.53 -2.33 -6.40
C ARG A 111 1.86 -1.36 -7.53
N PHE A 112 0.96 -1.23 -8.49
CA PHE A 112 0.93 -0.13 -9.44
C PHE A 112 -0.44 0.60 -9.40
N PRO A 113 -0.49 1.94 -9.26
CA PRO A 113 0.65 2.83 -9.05
C PRO A 113 1.32 2.59 -7.70
N ARG A 114 2.65 2.72 -7.66
CA ARG A 114 3.46 2.46 -6.45
C ARG A 114 3.14 3.48 -5.36
N TYR A 115 2.90 4.72 -5.76
CA TYR A 115 2.54 5.83 -4.89
C TYR A 115 1.03 6.07 -4.98
N LEU A 116 0.36 6.06 -3.83
CA LEU A 116 -1.08 6.29 -3.72
C LEU A 116 -1.34 7.39 -2.68
N PRO A 117 -2.03 8.49 -3.05
CA PRO A 117 -2.38 9.56 -2.11
C PRO A 117 -3.58 9.13 -1.25
N GLU A 118 -3.41 9.23 0.06
CA GLU A 118 -4.45 8.91 1.05
C GLU A 118 -4.76 10.18 1.86
N ALA A 119 -6.00 10.63 1.81
CA ALA A 119 -6.46 11.75 2.61
C ALA A 119 -6.52 11.40 4.11
N TYR A 120 -6.22 12.37 4.96
CA TYR A 120 -6.47 12.30 6.39
C TYR A 120 -6.95 13.66 6.90
N CYS A 121 -7.87 13.63 7.87
CA CYS A 121 -8.46 14.83 8.41
C CYS A 121 -7.46 15.53 9.33
N LEU A 122 -7.41 16.87 9.24
CA LEU A 122 -6.52 17.69 10.07
C LEU A 122 -7.12 17.96 11.45
N CYS A 123 -8.45 18.07 11.52
CA CYS A 123 -9.22 18.34 12.73
C CYS A 123 -9.94 17.07 13.21
N ARG A 124 -10.30 17.01 14.50
CA ARG A 124 -11.17 15.97 15.07
C ARG A 124 -12.64 16.34 14.88
N GLY A 125 -12.99 17.56 15.24
CA GLY A 125 -14.28 18.20 15.00
C GLY A 125 -14.34 18.90 13.64
N CYS A 126 -15.27 19.82 13.48
CA CYS A 126 -15.42 20.62 12.26
C CYS A 126 -15.26 22.11 12.54
N LEU A 127 -14.78 22.88 11.56
CA LEU A 127 -14.61 24.33 11.63
C LEU A 127 -15.92 25.05 11.34
N THR A 128 -16.93 24.84 12.18
CA THR A 128 -18.25 25.48 12.10
C THR A 128 -18.39 26.68 13.03
N GLY A 129 -17.42 26.92 13.92
CA GLY A 129 -17.43 28.08 14.81
C GLY A 129 -17.38 29.41 14.05
N LEU A 130 -17.96 30.47 14.63
CA LEU A 130 -18.10 31.79 14.02
C LEU A 130 -16.79 32.41 13.49
N PHE A 131 -15.67 32.04 14.11
CA PHE A 131 -14.32 32.51 13.74
C PHE A 131 -13.44 31.39 13.14
N GLY A 132 -14.04 30.28 12.71
CA GLY A 132 -13.31 29.09 12.27
C GLY A 132 -12.76 28.28 13.44
N GLU A 133 -13.42 28.35 14.60
CA GLU A 133 -13.12 27.48 15.74
C GLU A 133 -13.64 26.07 15.47
N GLU A 134 -12.95 25.09 16.05
CA GLU A 134 -13.34 23.68 15.98
C GLU A 134 -14.50 23.39 16.93
N ASP A 135 -15.58 22.84 16.36
CA ASP A 135 -16.77 22.38 17.07
C ASP A 135 -16.75 20.85 17.19
N PHE A 136 -16.83 20.37 18.42
CA PHE A 136 -16.78 18.94 18.77
C PHE A 136 -18.16 18.27 18.84
N HIS A 137 -19.26 19.00 18.60
CA HIS A 137 -20.57 18.37 18.33
C HIS A 137 -20.62 17.72 16.95
N PHE A 138 -19.62 17.99 16.12
CA PHE A 138 -19.41 17.36 14.84
C PHE A 138 -18.07 16.64 14.81
N ARG A 139 -17.90 15.79 13.81
CA ARG A 139 -16.70 15.01 13.56
C ARG A 139 -16.24 15.13 12.11
N SER A 140 -14.97 15.45 11.93
CA SER A 140 -14.30 15.28 10.65
C SER A 140 -14.05 13.80 10.39
N THR A 141 -14.71 13.26 9.37
CA THR A 141 -14.65 11.83 9.01
C THR A 141 -14.14 11.65 7.59
N PRO A 142 -13.18 10.72 7.33
CA PRO A 142 -12.69 10.47 5.99
C PRO A 142 -13.80 9.92 5.08
N VAL A 143 -13.85 10.42 3.84
CA VAL A 143 -14.71 9.89 2.78
C VAL A 143 -13.92 8.89 1.96
N TYR A 144 -14.43 7.67 1.86
CA TYR A 144 -13.81 6.59 1.12
C TYR A 144 -14.42 6.41 -0.27
N MET A 145 -13.60 6.03 -1.24
CA MET A 145 -14.07 5.58 -2.53
C MET A 145 -13.30 4.36 -3.03
N PRO A 146 -13.93 3.51 -3.86
CA PRO A 146 -13.26 2.40 -4.50
C PRO A 146 -12.25 2.90 -5.55
N ALA A 147 -11.09 2.26 -5.60
CA ALA A 147 -10.06 2.47 -6.60
C ALA A 147 -9.49 1.12 -7.04
N VAL A 148 -9.21 0.99 -8.34
CA VAL A 148 -8.51 -0.18 -8.89
C VAL A 148 -7.01 0.04 -8.78
N ILE A 149 -6.27 -1.02 -8.52
CA ILE A 149 -4.79 -1.07 -8.54
C ILE A 149 -4.35 -2.35 -9.25
N LEU A 150 -3.08 -2.43 -9.65
CA LEU A 150 -2.46 -3.67 -10.11
C LEU A 150 -1.55 -4.21 -9.00
N ARG A 151 -1.85 -5.40 -8.47
CA ARG A 151 -1.07 -6.08 -7.44
C ARG A 151 -0.12 -7.10 -8.06
N ARG A 152 1.16 -7.05 -7.67
CA ARG A 152 2.17 -8.03 -8.05
C ARG A 152 1.89 -9.37 -7.34
N THR A 153 1.76 -10.42 -8.12
CA THR A 153 1.59 -11.80 -7.64
C THR A 153 2.95 -12.48 -7.42
N SER A 154 2.95 -13.65 -6.79
CA SER A 154 4.14 -14.52 -6.70
C SER A 154 4.44 -15.27 -8.01
N ALA A 155 3.55 -15.20 -9.00
CA ALA A 155 3.70 -15.90 -10.27
C ALA A 155 4.63 -15.15 -11.23
N CYS A 156 5.32 -15.94 -12.07
CA CYS A 156 6.27 -15.42 -13.04
C CYS A 156 6.00 -16.00 -14.42
N ALA A 157 5.90 -15.12 -15.41
CA ALA A 157 5.69 -15.47 -16.80
C ALA A 157 6.80 -14.86 -17.65
N GLY A 158 7.58 -15.70 -18.34
CA GLY A 158 8.70 -15.24 -19.17
C GLY A 158 9.75 -14.44 -18.40
N GLY A 159 10.03 -14.81 -17.15
CA GLY A 159 10.98 -14.11 -16.27
C GLY A 159 10.49 -12.79 -15.68
N ARG A 160 9.22 -12.41 -15.93
CA ARG A 160 8.60 -11.19 -15.42
C ARG A 160 7.50 -11.49 -14.41
N SER A 161 7.40 -10.64 -13.40
CA SER A 161 6.32 -10.68 -12.40
C SER A 161 4.96 -10.50 -13.07
N VAL A 162 3.98 -11.29 -12.63
CA VAL A 162 2.59 -11.19 -13.09
C VAL A 162 1.82 -10.27 -12.16
N TYR A 163 1.00 -9.39 -12.73
CA TYR A 163 0.14 -8.46 -12.00
C TYR A 163 -1.33 -8.81 -12.24
N MET A 164 -2.15 -8.65 -11.21
CA MET A 164 -3.60 -8.82 -11.26
C MET A 164 -4.30 -7.55 -10.77
N GLU A 165 -5.52 -7.31 -11.23
CA GLU A 165 -6.35 -6.23 -10.70
C GLU A 165 -6.76 -6.53 -9.26
N ASP A 166 -6.77 -5.49 -8.44
CA ASP A 166 -7.21 -5.54 -7.05
C ASP A 166 -7.97 -4.24 -6.74
N TYR A 167 -9.06 -4.34 -5.99
CA TYR A 167 -9.93 -3.21 -5.67
C TYR A 167 -9.72 -2.82 -4.22
N VAL A 168 -9.30 -1.57 -4.01
CA VAL A 168 -8.99 -1.03 -2.70
C VAL A 168 -9.88 0.17 -2.40
N THR A 169 -10.14 0.41 -1.12
CA THR A 169 -10.83 1.62 -0.66
C THR A 169 -9.81 2.67 -0.24
N ILE A 170 -9.86 3.85 -0.85
CA ILE A 170 -8.96 4.95 -0.54
C ILE A 170 -9.72 6.13 0.08
N PRO A 171 -9.17 6.78 1.13
CA PRO A 171 -9.73 8.02 1.63
C PRO A 171 -9.33 9.17 0.69
N VAL A 172 -10.32 9.94 0.24
CA VAL A 172 -10.13 10.97 -0.81
C VAL A 172 -10.39 12.39 -0.35
N GLY A 173 -10.99 12.52 0.83
CA GLY A 173 -11.17 13.77 1.52
C GLY A 173 -11.77 13.54 2.89
N CYS A 174 -12.18 14.61 3.55
CA CYS A 174 -12.93 14.54 4.80
C CYS A 174 -14.25 15.29 4.66
N THR A 175 -15.27 14.76 5.32
CA THR A 175 -16.59 15.37 5.46
C THR A 175 -16.87 15.65 6.93
N CYS A 176 -17.86 16.52 7.18
CA CYS A 176 -18.33 16.85 8.51
C CYS A 176 -19.64 16.12 8.79
N VAL A 177 -19.70 15.35 9.88
CA VAL A 177 -20.90 14.64 10.33
C VAL A 177 -21.20 15.00 11.79
N PRO A 178 -22.46 14.95 12.26
CA PRO A 178 -22.75 15.06 13.69
C PRO A 178 -22.02 13.98 14.50
N GLU A 179 -21.53 14.31 15.69
CA GLU A 179 -20.96 13.33 16.61
C GLU A 179 -22.08 12.38 17.07
N GLN A 180 -21.83 11.07 16.98
CA GLN A 180 -22.78 10.09 17.47
C GLN A 180 -22.55 9.92 18.97
N GLU A 181 -23.52 10.28 19.80
CA GLU A 181 -23.52 9.91 21.21
C GLU A 181 -23.46 8.38 21.28
N LYS A 182 -22.32 7.86 21.72
CA LYS A 182 -22.16 6.42 21.93
C LYS A 182 -23.00 6.10 23.16
N ASP A 183 -24.16 5.48 22.96
CA ASP A 183 -25.04 5.01 24.04
C ASP A 183 -24.26 4.13 25.03
N THR A 184 -23.73 4.74 26.07
CA THR A 184 -23.14 4.06 27.23
C THR A 184 -24.21 3.40 28.11
N ASP A 185 -25.47 3.38 27.67
CA ASP A 185 -26.60 2.81 28.39
C ASP A 185 -26.83 1.32 28.06
N SER A 186 -26.13 0.76 27.07
CA SER A 186 -26.27 -0.67 26.72
C SER A 186 -25.63 -1.65 27.72
N ILE A 187 -24.90 -1.17 28.75
CA ILE A 187 -24.26 -2.03 29.76
C ILE A 187 -25.10 -2.20 31.04
N ASN A 188 -26.11 -1.36 31.28
CA ASN A 188 -26.92 -1.46 32.52
C ASN A 188 -28.27 -2.16 32.35
N SER A 189 -28.76 -2.36 31.13
CA SER A 189 -30.05 -3.01 30.85
C SER A 189 -30.11 -4.52 31.15
N SER A 190 -28.99 -5.12 31.58
CA SER A 190 -28.90 -6.55 31.90
C SER A 190 -29.17 -6.86 33.39
N ILE A 191 -29.00 -5.89 34.29
CA ILE A 191 -29.08 -6.12 35.75
C ILE A 191 -30.50 -6.09 36.30
N ASP A 192 -31.42 -5.33 35.70
CA ASP A 192 -32.81 -5.23 36.18
C ASP A 192 -33.68 -6.45 35.83
N LYS A 193 -33.24 -7.30 34.89
CA LYS A 193 -33.98 -8.51 34.51
C LYS A 193 -33.73 -9.71 35.45
N GLN A 194 -32.69 -9.63 36.30
CA GLN A 194 -32.37 -10.67 37.28
C GLN A 194 -33.00 -10.39 38.66
N GLY A 195 -33.29 -9.12 38.99
CA GLY A 195 -33.92 -8.73 40.26
C GLY A 195 -35.40 -9.14 40.39
N VAL A 196 -36.13 -9.30 39.29
CA VAL A 196 -37.56 -9.66 39.32
C VAL A 196 -37.79 -11.18 39.41
N LYS A 197 -36.80 -12.00 39.04
CA LYS A 197 -36.95 -13.47 39.03
C LYS A 197 -36.57 -14.15 40.37
N LEU A 198 -36.01 -13.40 41.32
CA LEU A 198 -35.57 -13.90 42.63
C LEU A 198 -36.58 -13.68 43.78
N LEU A 199 -37.73 -13.04 43.53
CA LEU A 199 -38.72 -12.73 44.59
C LEU A 199 -40.01 -13.56 44.53
N LEU A 200 -40.10 -14.58 43.67
CA LEU A 200 -41.22 -15.52 43.65
C LEU A 200 -40.74 -16.91 44.08
N GLY A 201 -40.50 -17.03 45.39
CA GLY A 201 -40.32 -18.32 46.06
C GLY A 201 -41.67 -19.03 46.23
N PRO A 202 -41.72 -20.37 46.12
CA PRO A 202 -42.95 -21.14 46.27
C PRO A 202 -43.27 -21.34 47.75
N ASN A 203 -44.56 -21.20 48.08
CA ASN A 203 -45.22 -21.66 49.32
C ASN A 203 -45.23 -20.70 50.54
N GLY A 204 -46.42 -20.16 50.86
CA GLY A 204 -46.69 -19.43 52.12
C GLY A 204 -48.10 -18.79 52.14
N LYS A 205 -48.98 -19.34 52.98
CA LYS A 205 -50.43 -19.08 53.17
C LYS A 205 -50.83 -17.58 53.35
N PRO A 206 -52.04 -17.16 52.96
CA PRO A 206 -52.53 -15.81 53.26
C PRO A 206 -53.17 -15.74 54.65
N SER A 207 -52.92 -14.66 55.39
CA SER A 207 -53.75 -14.23 56.51
C SER A 207 -53.88 -12.70 56.51
N SER A 208 -55.07 -12.20 56.17
CA SER A 208 -55.60 -10.88 56.52
C SER A 208 -55.82 -10.79 58.05
N PRO A 209 -56.01 -9.59 58.65
CA PRO A 209 -57.00 -8.57 58.28
C PRO A 209 -56.47 -7.46 57.36
#